data_AF-A0A2P8H6A1-F1
#
_entry.id   AF-A0A2P8H6A1-F1
#
_cell.length_a   1.000
_cell.length_b   1.000
_cell.length_c   1.000
_cell.angle_alpha   90.00
_cell.angle_beta   90.00
_cell.angle_gamma   90.00
#
_symmetry.space_group_name_H-M   'P 1'
#
loop_
_entity.id
_entity.type
_entity.pdbx_description
1 polymer ?
#
loop_
_entity_poly.entity_id
_entity_poly.type
_entity_poly.pdbx_seq_one_letter_code
_entity_poly.pdbx_strand_id
1 'polypeptide(L)' 'QYVETFIKENKHLPEIPSAKEVEKDGLDLGEMNKKLLQKMEELTLYIIEQNKRIEQLELKVNVKQ' A
#
# COMPACT_ATOMS: atom_id res chain seq x y z
N GLN A 1 6.06 -10.19 3.29
CA GLN A 1 5.57 -10.97 2.13
C GLN A 1 4.05 -11.18 2.07
N TYR A 2 3.34 -11.30 3.20
CA TYR A 2 1.90 -11.64 3.22
C TYR A 2 1.02 -10.85 2.24
N VAL A 3 1.13 -9.52 2.23
CA VAL A 3 0.32 -8.63 1.36
C VAL A 3 0.58 -8.90 -0.12
N GLU A 4 1.84 -9.13 -0.50
CA GLU A 4 2.23 -9.42 -1.88
C GLU A 4 1.63 -10.75 -2.36
N THR A 5 1.72 -11.80 -1.54
CA THR A 5 1.12 -13.10 -1.82
C THR A 5 -0.40 -12.98 -1.94
N PHE A 6 -1.04 -12.28 -1.00
CA PHE A 6 -2.48 -12.08 -1.00
C PHE A 6 -2.96 -11.37 -2.27
N ILE A 7 -2.29 -10.30 -2.71
CA ILE A 7 -2.64 -9.58 -3.94
C ILE A 7 -2.46 -10.48 -5.16
N LYS A 8 -1.40 -11.31 -5.20
CA LYS A 8 -1.16 -12.22 -6.33
C LYS A 8 -2.29 -13.25 -6.48
N GLU A 9 -2.76 -13.80 -5.37
CA GLU A 9 -3.81 -14.82 -5.33
C GLU A 9 -5.21 -14.23 -5.50
N ASN A 10 -5.53 -13.15 -4.79
CA ASN A 10 -6.90 -12.63 -4.66
C ASN A 10 -7.19 -11.42 -5.56
N LYS A 11 -6.16 -10.77 -6.13
CA LYS A 11 -6.27 -9.58 -7.00
C LYS A 11 -6.83 -8.32 -6.33
N HIS A 12 -7.06 -8.35 -5.02
CA HIS A 12 -7.43 -7.19 -4.20
C HIS A 12 -6.61 -7.18 -2.91
N LEU A 13 -6.68 -6.08 -2.17
CA LEU A 13 -6.07 -5.97 -0.84
C LEU A 13 -6.92 -6.74 0.19
N PRO A 14 -6.32 -7.28 1.27
CA PRO A 14 -7.04 -8.03 2.30
C PRO A 14 -8.25 -7.30 2.92
N GLU A 15 -8.19 -5.97 2.98
CA GLU A 15 -9.21 -5.14 3.63
C GLU A 15 -10.23 -4.55 2.66
N ILE A 16 -10.09 -4.85 1.38
CA ILE A 16 -10.95 -4.38 0.30
C ILE A 16 -11.75 -5.58 -0.20
N PRO A 17 -13.09 -5.49 -0.27
CA PRO A 17 -13.91 -6.58 -0.78
C PRO A 17 -13.60 -6.85 -2.25
N SER A 18 -13.72 -8.11 -2.65
CA SER A 18 -13.64 -8.52 -4.05
C SER A 18 -14.83 -7.96 -4.84
N ALA A 19 -14.68 -7.88 -6.16
CA ALA A 19 -15.76 -7.44 -7.04
C ALA A 19 -17.05 -8.28 -6.87
N LYS A 20 -16.92 -9.59 -6.59
CA LYS A 20 -18.04 -10.49 -6.35
C LYS A 20 -18.79 -10.18 -5.04
N GLU A 21 -18.05 -9.83 -3.99
CA GLU A 21 -18.65 -9.43 -2.70
C GLU A 21 -19.37 -8.09 -2.84
N VAL A 22 -18.79 -7.14 -3.58
CA VAL A 22 -19.44 -5.86 -3.89
C VAL A 22 -20.72 -6.05 -4.71
N GLU A 23 -20.71 -6.95 -5.70
CA GLU A 23 -21.89 -7.25 -6.52
C GLU A 23 -23.03 -7.89 -5.69
N LYS A 24 -22.69 -8.75 -4.73
CA LYS A 24 -23.65 -9.49 -3.91
C LYS A 24 -24.19 -8.69 -2.72
N ASP A 25 -23.30 -8.09 -1.95
CA ASP A 25 -23.60 -7.53 -0.63
C ASP A 25 -23.65 -5.99 -0.66
N GLY A 26 -23.35 -5.38 -1.82
CA GLY A 26 -23.21 -3.94 -1.98
C GLY A 26 -21.89 -3.40 -1.41
N LEU A 27 -21.68 -2.09 -1.53
CA LEU A 27 -20.49 -1.41 -1.00
C LEU A 27 -20.88 -0.08 -0.38
N ASP A 28 -20.46 0.15 0.85
CA ASP A 28 -20.50 1.49 1.45
C ASP A 28 -19.35 2.33 0.87
N LEU A 29 -19.70 3.30 0.02
CA LEU A 29 -18.74 4.20 -0.62
C LEU A 29 -18.00 5.09 0.40
N GLY A 30 -18.64 5.46 1.50
CA GLY A 30 -18.03 6.26 2.56
C GLY A 30 -16.96 5.47 3.32
N GLU A 31 -17.26 4.22 3.69
CA GLU A 31 -16.30 3.31 4.31
C GLU A 31 -15.12 3.01 3.38
N MET A 32 -15.39 2.77 2.10
CA MET A 32 -14.35 2.52 1.09
C MET A 32 -13.43 3.72 0.93
N ASN A 33 -13.98 4.95 0.84
CA ASN A 33 -13.18 6.16 0.74
C ASN A 33 -12.33 6.40 1.99
N LYS A 34 -12.87 6.12 3.19
CA LYS A 34 -12.10 6.19 4.44
C LYS A 34 -10.91 5.20 4.43
N LYS A 35 -11.14 3.95 4.02
CA LYS A 35 -10.09 2.93 3.88
C LYS A 35 -9.02 3.36 2.85
N LEU A 36 -9.44 3.93 1.72
CA LEU A 36 -8.51 4.47 0.71
C LEU A 36 -7.63 5.59 1.28
N LEU A 37 -8.21 6.55 2.02
CA LEU A 37 -7.45 7.63 2.66
C LEU A 37 -6.42 7.09 3.65
N GLN A 38 -6.82 6.14 4.51
CA GLN A 38 -5.90 5.49 5.45
C GLN A 38 -4.72 4.80 4.72
N LYS A 39 -4.99 4.10 3.61
CA LYS A 39 -3.93 3.46 2.82
C LYS A 39 -3.03 4.46 2.11
N MET A 40 -3.56 5.60 1.66
CA MET A 40 -2.75 6.67 1.08
C MET A 40 -1.81 7.29 2.12
N GLU A 41 -2.27 7.49 3.35
CA GLU A 41 -1.42 7.95 4.46
C GLU A 41 -0.31 6.93 4.75
N GLU A 42 -0.65 5.64 4.86
CA GLU A 42 0.31 4.56 5.08
C GLU A 42 1.38 4.51 3.96
N LEU A 43 0.94 4.57 2.70
CA LEU A 43 1.85 4.60 1.54
C LEU A 43 2.73 5.85 1.53
N THR A 44 2.21 7.00 1.93
CA THR A 44 2.99 8.25 2.01
C THR A 44 4.10 8.10 3.05
N LEU A 45 3.82 7.50 4.21
CA LEU A 45 4.82 7.21 5.23
C LEU A 45 5.90 6.26 4.70
N TYR A 46 5.53 5.17 4.00
CA TYR A 46 6.51 4.27 3.40
C TYR A 46 7.36 4.95 2.32
N ILE A 47 6.81 5.89 1.54
CA ILE A 47 7.58 6.66 0.55
C ILE A 47 8.61 7.56 1.25
N ILE A 48 8.21 8.24 2.33
CA ILE A 48 9.13 9.07 3.12
C ILE A 48 10.27 8.23 3.70
N GLU A 49 9.97 7.06 4.25
CA GLU A 49 10.98 6.14 4.78
C GLU A 49 11.93 5.63 3.69
N GLN A 50 11.39 5.25 2.53
CA GLN A 50 12.19 4.82 1.39
C GLN A 50 13.11 5.93 0.87
N ASN A 51 12.63 7.17 0.76
CA ASN A 51 13.44 8.31 0.35
C ASN A 51 14.60 8.55 1.33
N LYS A 52 14.33 8.54 2.64
CA LYS A 52 15.40 8.62 3.65
C LYS A 52 16.43 7.51 3.49
N ARG A 53 16.01 6.28 3.20
CA ARG A 53 16.94 5.16 2.97
C ARG A 53 17.76 5.37 1.69
N ILE A 54 17.17 5.88 0.62
CA ILE A 54 17.87 6.20 -0.64
C ILE A 54 18.94 7.25 -0.39
N GLU A 55 18.60 8.37 0.26
CA GLU A 55 19.57 9.42 0.61
C GLU A 55 20.76 8.86 1.41
N GLN A 56 20.50 7.98 2.38
CA GLN A 56 21.56 7.33 3.16
C GLN A 56 22.44 6.39 2.32
N LEU A 57 21.87 5.71 1.32
CA LEU A 57 22.64 4.88 0.40
C LEU A 57 23.48 5.72 -0.55
N GLU A 58 22.93 6.80 -1.10
CA GLU A 58 23.64 7.74 -1.97
C GLU A 58 24.84 8.38 -1.24
N LEU A 59 24.67 8.80 0.01
CA LEU A 59 25.78 9.29 0.84
C LEU A 59 26.89 8.23 1.00
N LYS A 60 26.52 6.97 1.28
CA LYS A 60 27.50 5.87 1.42
C LYS A 60 28.23 5.54 0.12
N VAL A 61 27.58 5.72 -1.03
CA VAL A 61 28.20 5.54 -2.34
C VAL A 61 29.19 6.69 -2.62
N ASN A 62 28.77 7.93 -2.36
CA ASN A 62 29.60 9.11 -2.59
C ASN A 62 30.83 9.21 -1.67
N VAL A 63 30.75 8.70 -0.43
CA VAL A 63 31.91 8.66 0.51
C VAL A 63 32.93 7.58 0.13
N LYS A 64 32.57 6.62 -0.73
CA LYS A 64 33.45 5.53 -1.18
C LYS A 64 34.16 5.81 -2.51
N GLN A 65 33.82 6.90 -3.21
CA GLN A 65 34.51 7.38 -4.41
C GLN A 65 35.56 8.42 -4.04
#